data_AF-A0A7C7RLY1-F1
#
_entry.id   AF-A0A7C7RLY1-F1
#
_cell.length_a   1.000
_cell.length_b   1.000
_cell.length_c   1.000
_cell.angle_alpha   90.00
_cell.angle_beta   90.00
_cell.angle_gamma   90.00
#
_symmetry.space_group_name_H-M   'P 1'
#
loop_
_entity.id
_entity.type
_entity.pdbx_description
1 polymer ?
#
loop_
_entity_poly.entity_id
_entity_poly.type
_entity_poly.pdbx_seq_one_letter_code
_entity_poly.pdbx_strand_id
1 'polypeptide(L)'
;MSALTLAVDSSNENLSVALLDQEKALVELHLSLSQPHSQNLMAAIDWILEQVSVTSTEIDKLAVCRGPGAFSGLRIGIASMQGLAQALNKPLYTFIGHDLVAAKFAYRIGDIAILTDARRRQVYWSLYRSDGCILTRLTPCRVDDPATLAREITESDVLLAGSGVTAYEAELAGLMPDSIRLETPHAKPDLAFISGLPLIDDENDRRVGLRLATKCFEPLYVRASDAEINRLKKMNGKLDG
;
A
#
# COMPACT_ATOMS: atom_id res chain seq x y z
N MET A 1 -18.20 18.73 -13.95
CA MET A 1 -17.11 17.75 -13.95
C MET A 1 -17.11 17.06 -12.60
N SER A 2 -16.95 15.73 -12.60
CA SER A 2 -16.75 14.94 -11.38
C SER A 2 -15.44 15.34 -10.70
N ALA A 3 -15.39 15.21 -9.37
CA ALA A 3 -14.21 15.62 -8.60
C ALA A 3 -12.96 14.80 -8.97
N LEU A 4 -11.83 15.47 -9.18
CA LEU A 4 -10.56 14.86 -9.59
C LEU A 4 -9.65 14.53 -8.39
N THR A 5 -9.07 13.33 -8.43
CA THR A 5 -8.16 12.81 -7.39
C THR A 5 -6.81 12.48 -8.00
N LEU A 6 -5.74 13.08 -7.48
CA LEU A 6 -4.38 12.65 -7.77
C LEU A 6 -3.91 11.67 -6.69
N ALA A 7 -3.64 10.43 -7.07
CA ALA A 7 -3.20 9.37 -6.18
C ALA A 7 -1.75 8.96 -6.45
N VAL A 8 -0.98 8.70 -5.39
CA VAL A 8 0.43 8.30 -5.47
C VAL A 8 0.72 7.11 -4.57
N ASP A 9 1.41 6.10 -5.10
CA ASP A 9 2.05 5.04 -4.32
C ASP A 9 3.53 4.93 -4.66
N SER A 10 4.38 5.25 -3.68
CA SER A 10 5.84 5.09 -3.73
C SER A 10 6.34 4.08 -2.70
N SER A 11 5.46 3.26 -2.12
CA SER A 11 5.77 2.29 -1.07
C SER A 11 6.50 1.05 -1.59
N ASN A 12 6.36 0.75 -2.88
CA ASN A 12 6.92 -0.43 -3.52
C ASN A 12 8.14 -0.08 -4.40
N GLU A 13 8.72 -1.10 -5.03
CA GLU A 13 9.81 -0.91 -6.01
C GLU A 13 9.40 -0.01 -7.18
N ASN A 14 8.11 -0.03 -7.53
CA ASN A 14 7.54 0.82 -8.56
C ASN A 14 6.91 2.07 -7.95
N LEU A 15 7.14 3.21 -8.60
CA LEU A 15 6.37 4.43 -8.39
C LEU A 15 5.08 4.35 -9.20
N SER A 16 3.93 4.52 -8.56
CA SER A 16 2.63 4.59 -9.23
C SER A 16 1.99 5.96 -9.01
N VAL A 17 1.48 6.55 -10.08
CA VAL A 17 0.78 7.85 -10.05
C VAL A 17 -0.48 7.72 -10.91
N ALA A 18 -1.62 8.14 -10.40
CA ALA A 18 -2.88 8.10 -11.13
C ALA A 18 -3.68 9.39 -10.95
N LEU A 19 -4.36 9.82 -12.02
CA LEU A 19 -5.41 10.82 -11.96
C LEU A 19 -6.75 10.11 -12.18
N LEU A 20 -7.67 10.33 -11.26
CA LEU A 20 -8.94 9.60 -11.15
C LEU A 20 -10.10 10.59 -11.10
N ASP A 21 -11.25 10.19 -11.62
CA ASP A 21 -12.52 10.85 -11.37
C ASP A 21 -13.42 9.99 -10.44
N GLN A 22 -14.72 10.28 -10.39
CA GLN A 22 -15.66 9.53 -9.56
C GLN A 22 -15.99 8.13 -10.12
N GLU A 23 -15.76 7.88 -11.40
CA GLU A 23 -16.15 6.65 -12.07
C GLU A 23 -14.95 5.73 -12.31
N LYS A 24 -13.79 6.31 -12.64
CA LYS A 24 -12.61 5.54 -13.09
C LYS A 24 -11.30 6.31 -12.97
N ALA A 25 -10.20 5.58 -13.21
CA ALA A 25 -8.93 6.19 -13.55
C ALA A 25 -8.99 6.82 -14.95
N LEU A 26 -8.57 8.09 -15.04
CA LEU A 26 -8.36 8.77 -16.32
C LEU A 26 -7.02 8.35 -16.93
N VAL A 27 -6.00 8.25 -16.08
CA VAL A 27 -4.66 7.80 -16.43
C VAL A 27 -3.98 7.23 -15.18
N GLU A 28 -3.25 6.13 -15.35
CA GLU A 28 -2.40 5.55 -14.32
C GLU A 28 -1.04 5.18 -14.94
N LEU A 29 0.02 5.55 -14.25
CA LEU A 29 1.40 5.35 -14.66
C LEU A 29 2.12 4.53 -13.60
N HIS A 30 2.78 3.45 -14.02
CA HIS A 30 3.68 2.65 -13.18
C HIS A 30 5.11 2.73 -13.71
N LEU A 31 6.01 3.31 -12.92
CA LEU A 31 7.42 3.48 -13.26
C LEU A 31 8.27 2.52 -12.42
N SER A 32 8.96 1.60 -13.10
CA SER A 32 9.98 0.73 -12.49
C SER A 32 11.35 1.37 -12.76
N LEU A 33 11.81 2.22 -11.83
CA LEU A 33 12.98 3.09 -12.07
C LEU A 33 14.21 2.58 -11.33
N SER A 34 15.37 2.69 -11.98
CA SER A 34 16.68 2.52 -11.35
C SER A 34 17.12 3.75 -10.56
N GLN A 35 16.47 4.90 -10.78
CA GLN A 35 16.76 6.19 -10.13
C GLN A 35 15.81 6.46 -8.95
N PRO A 36 16.17 7.39 -8.03
CA PRO A 36 15.37 7.67 -6.84
C PRO A 36 13.95 8.17 -7.18
N HIS A 37 12.95 7.65 -6.47
CA HIS A 37 11.54 8.05 -6.61
C HIS A 37 11.32 9.56 -6.47
N SER A 38 12.13 10.24 -5.65
CA SER A 38 12.01 11.68 -5.40
C SER A 38 12.29 12.56 -6.63
N GLN A 39 13.10 12.09 -7.56
CA GLN A 39 13.43 12.83 -8.78
C GLN A 39 12.35 12.67 -9.85
N ASN A 40 11.59 11.57 -9.80
CA ASN A 40 10.67 11.19 -10.86
C ASN A 40 9.20 11.43 -10.50
N LEU A 41 8.86 11.60 -9.21
CA LEU A 41 7.48 11.79 -8.78
C LEU A 41 6.83 13.05 -9.34
N MET A 42 7.46 14.22 -9.24
CA MET A 42 6.88 15.45 -9.79
C MET A 42 6.78 15.39 -11.31
N ALA A 43 7.82 14.89 -11.99
CA ALA A 43 7.80 14.71 -13.45
C ALA A 43 6.70 13.73 -13.90
N ALA A 44 6.45 12.66 -13.13
CA ALA A 44 5.37 11.72 -13.41
C ALA A 44 3.99 12.39 -13.24
N ILE A 45 3.83 13.23 -12.21
CA ILE A 45 2.59 14.01 -12.00
C ILE A 45 2.37 14.98 -13.16
N ASP A 46 3.38 15.77 -13.52
CA ASP A 46 3.30 16.71 -14.64
C ASP A 46 2.93 15.97 -15.94
N TRP A 47 3.59 14.85 -16.20
CA TRP A 47 3.33 14.05 -17.39
C TRP A 47 1.88 13.55 -17.47
N ILE A 48 1.32 12.99 -16.39
CA ILE A 48 -0.07 12.49 -16.42
C ILE A 48 -1.09 13.63 -16.57
N LEU A 49 -0.82 14.80 -15.99
CA LEU A 49 -1.66 15.99 -16.12
C LEU A 49 -1.66 16.50 -17.56
N GLU A 50 -0.51 16.49 -18.22
CA GLU A 50 -0.40 16.81 -19.65
C GLU A 50 -1.18 15.81 -20.52
N GLN A 51 -1.10 14.50 -20.24
CA GLN A 51 -1.77 13.48 -21.05
C GLN A 51 -3.30 13.62 -21.06
N VAL A 52 -3.88 14.14 -19.98
CA VAL A 52 -5.33 14.34 -19.87
C VAL A 52 -5.74 15.81 -20.01
N SER A 53 -4.80 16.70 -20.35
CA SER A 53 -5.03 18.15 -20.49
C SER A 53 -5.68 18.79 -19.26
N VAL A 54 -5.25 18.38 -18.07
CA VAL A 54 -5.71 18.90 -16.77
C VAL A 54 -4.61 19.73 -16.13
N THR A 55 -4.97 20.85 -15.55
CA THR A 55 -4.04 21.68 -14.76
C THR A 55 -4.05 21.26 -13.28
N SER A 56 -2.95 21.51 -12.57
CA SER A 56 -2.84 21.14 -11.15
C SER A 56 -3.89 21.81 -10.25
N THR A 57 -4.43 22.96 -10.64
CA THR A 57 -5.48 23.68 -9.90
C THR A 57 -6.85 23.04 -10.00
N GLU A 58 -7.10 22.25 -11.06
CA GLU A 58 -8.31 21.48 -11.28
C GLU A 58 -8.37 20.20 -10.43
N ILE A 59 -7.27 19.81 -9.79
CA ILE A 59 -7.25 18.70 -8.84
C ILE A 59 -8.07 19.11 -7.60
N ASP A 60 -9.05 18.29 -7.21
CA ASP A 60 -9.89 18.57 -6.04
C ASP A 60 -9.30 18.00 -4.75
N LYS A 61 -8.62 16.86 -4.85
CA LYS A 61 -8.06 16.14 -3.70
C LYS A 61 -6.86 15.29 -4.07
N LEU A 62 -6.06 15.01 -3.05
CA LEU A 62 -4.82 14.26 -3.15
C LEU A 62 -4.91 13.00 -2.30
N ALA A 63 -4.29 11.92 -2.75
CA ALA A 63 -4.20 10.66 -2.01
C ALA A 63 -2.77 10.09 -2.08
N VAL A 64 -2.25 9.59 -0.96
CA VAL A 64 -0.91 8.99 -0.92
C VAL A 64 -0.86 7.70 -0.11
N CYS A 65 -0.13 6.70 -0.60
CA CYS A 65 0.08 5.45 0.12
C CYS A 65 0.93 5.72 1.37
N ARG A 66 0.45 5.28 2.53
CA ARG A 66 1.21 5.32 3.78
C ARG A 66 1.85 3.98 4.18
N GLY A 67 1.66 2.93 3.38
CA GLY A 67 2.33 1.64 3.54
C GLY A 67 1.38 0.43 3.64
N PRO A 68 1.91 -0.75 4.02
CA PRO A 68 3.32 -1.01 4.33
C PRO A 68 4.23 -0.94 3.08
N GLY A 69 5.56 -0.83 3.29
CA GLY A 69 6.52 -0.82 2.17
C GLY A 69 7.90 -0.27 2.53
N ALA A 70 8.64 0.16 1.52
CA ALA A 70 9.97 0.74 1.64
C ALA A 70 9.94 2.09 2.36
N PHE A 71 10.68 2.20 3.47
CA PHE A 71 10.76 3.41 4.31
C PHE A 71 11.06 4.69 3.53
N SER A 72 12.10 4.65 2.68
CA SER A 72 12.50 5.80 1.87
C SER A 72 11.39 6.22 0.90
N GLY A 73 10.76 5.23 0.27
CA GLY A 73 9.66 5.44 -0.67
C GLY A 73 8.44 6.10 -0.01
N LEU A 74 8.02 5.60 1.16
CA LEU A 74 6.92 6.18 1.94
C LEU A 74 7.18 7.63 2.34
N ARG A 75 8.39 7.95 2.84
CA ARG A 75 8.75 9.31 3.22
C ARG A 75 8.74 10.27 2.03
N ILE A 76 9.29 9.82 0.89
CA ILE A 76 9.30 10.61 -0.35
C ILE A 76 7.87 10.94 -0.78
N GLY A 77 7.02 9.91 -0.92
CA GLY A 77 5.64 10.10 -1.38
C GLY A 77 4.84 11.02 -0.46
N ILE A 78 4.85 10.74 0.85
CA ILE A 78 4.10 11.53 1.83
C ILE A 78 4.58 12.98 1.86
N ALA A 79 5.90 13.22 1.96
CA ALA A 79 6.43 14.58 2.05
C ALA A 79 6.16 15.39 0.76
N SER A 80 6.33 14.76 -0.40
CA SER A 80 6.04 15.39 -1.69
C SER A 80 4.55 15.75 -1.83
N MET A 81 3.66 14.83 -1.47
CA MET A 81 2.22 15.04 -1.56
C MET A 81 1.70 16.05 -0.52
N GLN A 82 2.31 16.12 0.67
CA GLN A 82 2.04 17.18 1.64
C GLN A 82 2.44 18.56 1.12
N GLY A 83 3.63 18.69 0.53
CA GLY A 83 4.07 19.94 -0.09
C GLY A 83 3.15 20.38 -1.22
N LEU A 84 2.74 19.44 -2.08
CA LEU A 84 1.79 19.71 -3.17
C LEU A 84 0.40 20.12 -2.64
N ALA A 85 -0.10 19.42 -1.62
CA ALA A 85 -1.37 19.75 -0.95
C ALA A 85 -1.37 21.16 -0.39
N GLN A 86 -0.27 21.55 0.26
CA GLN A 86 -0.09 22.89 0.81
C GLN A 86 -0.03 23.94 -0.29
N ALA A 87 0.72 23.69 -1.37
CA ALA A 87 0.86 24.62 -2.49
C ALA A 87 -0.46 24.85 -3.24
N LEU A 88 -1.26 23.79 -3.43
CA LEU A 88 -2.54 23.86 -4.14
C LEU A 88 -3.72 24.24 -3.22
N ASN A 89 -3.49 24.30 -1.90
CA ASN A 89 -4.54 24.42 -0.87
C ASN A 89 -5.65 23.37 -1.05
N LYS A 90 -5.26 22.10 -1.24
CA LYS A 90 -6.16 20.95 -1.45
C LYS A 90 -6.04 19.94 -0.32
N PRO A 91 -7.13 19.23 0.02
CA PRO A 91 -7.07 18.19 1.04
C PRO A 91 -6.22 17.00 0.56
N LEU A 92 -5.41 16.47 1.48
CA LEU A 92 -4.63 15.26 1.31
C LEU A 92 -5.19 14.15 2.20
N TYR A 93 -5.25 12.95 1.64
CA TYR A 93 -5.70 11.72 2.27
C TYR A 93 -4.61 10.65 2.17
N THR A 94 -4.68 9.64 3.03
CA THR A 94 -3.77 8.50 2.96
C THR A 94 -4.52 7.20 2.73
N PHE A 95 -3.83 6.22 2.17
CA PHE A 95 -4.37 4.87 2.00
C PHE A 95 -3.33 3.80 2.31
N ILE A 96 -3.81 2.58 2.55
CA ILE A 96 -2.96 1.42 2.83
C ILE A 96 -2.84 0.59 1.56
N GLY A 97 -1.61 0.35 1.09
CA GLY A 97 -1.36 -0.34 -0.17
C GLY A 97 -1.95 -1.74 -0.20
N HIS A 98 -1.84 -2.49 0.91
CA HIS A 98 -2.45 -3.82 1.03
C HIS A 98 -3.96 -3.82 0.83
N ASP A 99 -4.67 -2.73 1.18
CA ASP A 99 -6.11 -2.64 0.97
C ASP A 99 -6.45 -2.63 -0.53
N LEU A 100 -5.69 -1.89 -1.34
CA LEU A 100 -5.88 -1.86 -2.79
C LEU A 100 -5.53 -3.19 -3.45
N VAL A 101 -4.53 -3.90 -2.91
CA VAL A 101 -4.21 -5.25 -3.38
C VAL A 101 -5.34 -6.22 -3.04
N ALA A 102 -5.86 -6.19 -1.81
CA ALA A 102 -6.96 -7.03 -1.39
C ALA A 102 -8.25 -6.75 -2.16
N ALA A 103 -8.50 -5.49 -2.56
CA ALA A 103 -9.68 -5.09 -3.33
C ALA A 103 -9.81 -5.84 -4.67
N LYS A 104 -8.69 -6.21 -5.30
CA LYS A 104 -8.66 -7.05 -6.52
C LYS A 104 -9.35 -8.40 -6.34
N PHE A 105 -9.38 -8.87 -5.11
CA PHE A 105 -9.92 -10.16 -4.74
C PHE A 105 -11.25 -10.03 -3.99
N ALA A 106 -11.85 -8.84 -3.89
CA ALA A 106 -13.08 -8.64 -3.11
C ALA A 106 -14.26 -9.51 -3.57
N TYR A 107 -14.28 -9.97 -4.83
CA TYR A 107 -15.33 -10.83 -5.36
C TYR A 107 -15.35 -12.25 -4.75
N ARG A 108 -14.26 -12.68 -4.12
CA ARG A 108 -14.18 -14.03 -3.53
C ARG A 108 -14.78 -14.05 -2.14
N ILE A 109 -15.38 -15.17 -1.76
CA ILE A 109 -15.83 -15.41 -0.39
C ILE A 109 -14.68 -16.06 0.37
N GLY A 110 -14.40 -15.58 1.59
CA GLY A 110 -13.39 -16.15 2.49
C GLY A 110 -12.19 -15.23 2.75
N ASP A 111 -11.12 -15.81 3.28
CA ASP A 111 -9.99 -15.06 3.83
C ASP A 111 -8.89 -14.82 2.81
N ILE A 112 -8.35 -13.61 2.81
CA ILE A 112 -7.29 -13.13 1.92
C ILE A 112 -6.15 -12.62 2.78
N ALA A 113 -4.95 -13.18 2.61
CA ALA A 113 -3.74 -12.66 3.21
C ALA A 113 -2.89 -11.98 2.13
N ILE A 114 -2.71 -10.67 2.28
CA ILE A 114 -1.83 -9.88 1.42
C ILE A 114 -0.44 -9.83 2.03
N LEU A 115 0.57 -10.26 1.28
CA LEU A 115 1.97 -10.33 1.69
C LEU A 115 2.84 -9.45 0.78
N THR A 116 3.64 -8.59 1.38
CA THR A 116 4.69 -7.81 0.70
C THR A 116 6.05 -8.19 1.27
N ASP A 117 7.05 -8.41 0.42
CA ASP A 117 8.41 -8.71 0.89
C ASP A 117 8.96 -7.55 1.75
N ALA A 118 9.23 -7.83 3.03
CA ALA A 118 9.80 -6.86 3.97
C ALA A 118 11.34 -6.94 4.04
N ARG A 119 11.95 -7.76 3.17
CA ARG A 119 13.37 -8.14 3.20
C ARG A 119 13.74 -8.86 4.50
N ARG A 120 14.96 -9.40 4.57
CA ARG A 120 15.51 -10.10 5.76
C ARG A 120 14.67 -11.31 6.21
N ARG A 121 14.13 -12.08 5.26
CA ARG A 121 13.26 -13.24 5.54
C ARG A 121 12.03 -12.86 6.36
N GLN A 122 11.45 -11.71 6.06
CA GLN A 122 10.21 -11.24 6.67
C GLN A 122 9.25 -10.79 5.58
N VAL A 123 7.96 -10.85 5.90
CA VAL A 123 6.86 -10.33 5.09
C VAL A 123 6.07 -9.32 5.90
N TYR A 124 5.75 -8.20 5.28
CA TYR A 124 4.63 -7.39 5.74
C TYR A 124 3.36 -8.11 5.32
N TRP A 125 2.41 -8.27 6.23
CA TRP A 125 1.18 -8.97 5.91
C TRP A 125 -0.05 -8.36 6.57
N SER A 126 -1.21 -8.58 5.95
CA SER A 126 -2.51 -8.15 6.46
C SER A 126 -3.57 -9.18 6.06
N LEU A 127 -4.45 -9.52 7.00
CA LEU A 127 -5.54 -10.47 6.77
C LEU A 127 -6.83 -9.72 6.51
N TYR A 128 -7.59 -10.18 5.53
CA TYR A 128 -8.88 -9.67 5.13
C TYR A 128 -9.87 -10.82 5.05
N ARG A 129 -11.16 -10.49 5.17
CA ARG A 129 -12.27 -11.37 4.86
C ARG A 129 -13.20 -10.67 3.88
N SER A 130 -13.59 -11.39 2.84
CA SER A 130 -14.65 -10.94 1.94
C SER A 130 -15.85 -11.87 2.00
N ASP A 131 -17.04 -11.30 1.93
CA ASP A 131 -18.31 -12.01 1.72
C ASP A 131 -18.74 -12.01 0.24
N GLY A 132 -17.86 -11.57 -0.67
CA GLY A 132 -18.14 -11.39 -2.10
C GLY A 132 -18.65 -10.00 -2.45
N CYS A 133 -18.96 -9.16 -1.47
CA CYS A 133 -19.42 -7.78 -1.65
C CYS A 133 -18.63 -6.79 -0.80
N ILE A 134 -18.46 -7.09 0.49
CA ILE A 134 -17.75 -6.27 1.47
C ILE A 134 -16.44 -6.95 1.82
N LEU A 135 -15.34 -6.25 1.56
CA LEU A 135 -14.01 -6.64 1.97
C LEU A 135 -13.67 -5.94 3.29
N THR A 136 -13.35 -6.69 4.34
CA THR A 136 -12.99 -6.15 5.66
C THR A 136 -11.62 -6.60 6.08
N ARG A 137 -10.74 -5.66 6.46
CA ARG A 137 -9.44 -5.98 7.06
C ARG A 137 -9.64 -6.50 8.48
N LEU A 138 -9.15 -7.70 8.77
CA LEU A 138 -9.26 -8.36 10.07
C LEU A 138 -8.14 -7.96 11.04
N THR A 139 -6.93 -7.76 10.52
CA THR A 139 -5.75 -7.43 11.33
C THR A 139 -5.15 -6.07 10.97
N PRO A 140 -4.47 -5.37 11.89
CA PRO A 140 -3.51 -4.34 11.50
C PRO A 140 -2.43 -4.95 10.59
N CYS A 141 -1.70 -4.11 9.84
CA CYS A 141 -0.53 -4.61 9.13
C CYS A 141 0.55 -5.07 10.11
N ARG A 142 1.11 -6.26 9.88
CA ARG A 142 2.12 -6.91 10.73
C ARG A 142 3.38 -7.25 9.93
N VAL A 143 4.45 -7.58 10.64
CA VAL A 143 5.71 -8.01 10.05
C VAL A 143 6.19 -9.25 10.78
N ASP A 144 6.31 -10.35 10.04
CA ASP A 144 6.69 -11.65 10.60
C ASP A 144 7.55 -12.41 9.59
N ASP A 145 8.26 -13.44 10.05
CA ASP A 145 8.87 -14.42 9.14
C ASP A 145 7.79 -15.38 8.57
N PRO A 146 8.06 -16.04 7.43
CA PRO A 146 7.10 -16.96 6.81
C PRO A 146 6.61 -18.10 7.72
N ALA A 147 7.44 -18.61 8.64
CA ALA A 147 7.05 -19.69 9.55
C ALA A 147 6.14 -19.21 10.68
N THR A 148 6.32 -17.98 11.15
CA THR A 148 5.39 -17.35 12.09
C THR A 148 4.05 -17.05 11.42
N LEU A 149 4.07 -16.50 10.20
CA LEU A 149 2.86 -16.30 9.40
C LEU A 149 2.08 -17.60 9.18
N ALA A 150 2.76 -18.67 8.74
CA ALA A 150 2.14 -19.96 8.45
C ALA A 150 1.46 -20.60 9.68
N ARG A 151 1.96 -20.33 10.89
CA ARG A 151 1.33 -20.80 12.13
C ARG A 151 0.09 -20.00 12.52
N GLU A 152 -0.03 -18.74 12.08
CA GLU A 152 -1.19 -17.91 12.38
C GLU A 152 -2.32 -18.11 11.36
N ILE A 153 -1.98 -18.34 10.09
CA ILE A 153 -2.95 -18.66 9.04
C ILE A 153 -3.23 -20.17 9.08
N THR A 154 -4.13 -20.57 9.97
CA THR A 154 -4.52 -21.97 10.19
C THR A 154 -5.73 -22.42 9.39
N GLU A 155 -6.50 -21.46 8.87
CA GLU A 155 -7.70 -21.74 8.06
C GLU A 155 -7.32 -22.41 6.74
N SER A 156 -8.09 -23.41 6.34
CA SER A 156 -7.75 -24.25 5.20
C SER A 156 -7.98 -23.55 3.85
N ASP A 157 -8.82 -22.52 3.79
CA ASP A 157 -9.19 -21.83 2.55
C ASP A 157 -8.84 -20.33 2.59
N VAL A 158 -7.53 -20.05 2.61
CA VAL A 158 -6.99 -18.70 2.55
C VAL A 158 -6.29 -18.50 1.21
N LEU A 159 -6.56 -17.36 0.56
CA LEU A 159 -5.75 -16.91 -0.58
C LEU A 159 -4.57 -16.10 -0.06
N LEU A 160 -3.38 -16.48 -0.47
CA LEU A 160 -2.18 -15.69 -0.30
C LEU A 160 -1.88 -14.95 -1.60
N ALA A 161 -1.71 -13.63 -1.52
CA ALA A 161 -1.39 -12.80 -2.68
C ALA A 161 -0.35 -11.71 -2.34
N GLY A 162 0.38 -11.25 -3.35
CA GLY A 162 1.35 -10.16 -3.24
C GLY A 162 2.81 -10.60 -3.38
N SER A 163 3.73 -9.63 -3.38
CA SER A 163 5.15 -9.88 -3.66
C SER A 163 5.84 -10.79 -2.63
N GLY A 164 5.35 -10.81 -1.39
CA GLY A 164 5.88 -11.69 -0.35
C GLY A 164 5.58 -13.17 -0.64
N VAL A 165 4.48 -13.49 -1.33
CA VAL A 165 4.21 -14.86 -1.77
C VAL A 165 5.25 -15.29 -2.79
N THR A 166 5.56 -14.45 -3.78
CA THR A 166 6.59 -14.75 -4.79
C THR A 166 7.98 -14.85 -4.17
N ALA A 167 8.32 -13.96 -3.22
CA ALA A 167 9.63 -13.94 -2.59
C ALA A 167 9.90 -15.18 -1.73
N TYR A 168 8.87 -15.76 -1.11
CA TYR A 168 8.99 -16.87 -0.16
C TYR A 168 8.16 -18.11 -0.57
N GLU A 169 7.87 -18.28 -1.86
CA GLU A 169 6.97 -19.31 -2.38
C GLU A 169 7.33 -20.72 -1.91
N ALA A 170 8.60 -21.12 -2.09
CA ALA A 170 9.07 -22.44 -1.69
C ALA A 170 9.03 -22.67 -0.17
N GLU A 171 9.29 -21.63 0.63
CA GLU A 171 9.23 -21.70 2.08
C GLU A 171 7.77 -21.83 2.55
N LEU A 172 6.87 -21.01 2.00
CA LEU A 172 5.43 -21.05 2.30
C LEU A 172 4.80 -22.39 1.90
N ALA A 173 5.11 -22.91 0.71
CA ALA A 173 4.61 -24.20 0.24
C ALA A 173 5.06 -25.37 1.13
N GLY A 174 6.23 -25.29 1.76
CA GLY A 174 6.71 -26.31 2.71
C GLY A 174 6.12 -26.19 4.11
N LEU A 175 5.57 -25.03 4.47
CA LEU A 175 5.07 -24.73 5.82
C LEU A 175 3.53 -24.82 5.91
N MET A 176 2.84 -24.69 4.79
CA MET A 176 1.40 -24.50 4.74
C MET A 176 0.70 -25.71 4.08
N PRO A 177 -0.53 -26.06 4.50
CA PRO A 177 -1.31 -27.12 3.85
C PRO A 177 -1.60 -26.82 2.37
N ASP A 178 -1.71 -27.86 1.54
CA ASP A 178 -2.05 -27.77 0.11
C ASP A 178 -3.42 -27.09 -0.16
N SER A 179 -4.28 -26.99 0.84
CA SER A 179 -5.58 -26.33 0.73
C SER A 179 -5.47 -24.81 0.57
N ILE A 180 -4.33 -24.23 0.98
CA ILE A 180 -4.06 -22.80 0.85
C ILE A 180 -3.69 -22.47 -0.59
N ARG A 181 -4.46 -21.56 -1.19
CA ARG A 181 -4.25 -21.15 -2.58
C ARG A 181 -3.20 -20.04 -2.62
N LEU A 182 -2.09 -20.32 -3.30
CA LEU A 182 -1.09 -19.33 -3.64
C LEU A 182 -1.46 -18.72 -4.99
N GLU A 183 -1.75 -17.41 -5.04
CA GLU A 183 -1.77 -16.68 -6.32
C GLU A 183 -0.61 -15.70 -6.42
N THR A 184 0.17 -15.84 -7.50
CA THR A 184 1.25 -14.93 -7.89
C THR A 184 1.33 -14.82 -9.43
N PRO A 185 1.80 -13.70 -10.04
CA PRO A 185 2.55 -12.58 -9.45
C PRO A 185 2.19 -11.17 -10.01
N HIS A 186 1.00 -10.58 -9.81
CA HIS A 186 0.77 -9.14 -10.17
C HIS A 186 -0.11 -8.36 -9.19
N ALA A 187 -0.23 -8.82 -7.95
CA ALA A 187 -1.01 -8.14 -6.92
C ALA A 187 -0.24 -6.92 -6.36
N LYS A 188 0.08 -5.97 -7.24
CA LYS A 188 0.52 -4.61 -6.89
C LYS A 188 -0.72 -3.78 -6.54
N PRO A 189 -0.60 -2.74 -5.69
CA PRO A 189 -1.67 -1.77 -5.52
C PRO A 189 -2.06 -1.21 -6.89
N ASP A 190 -3.36 -1.13 -7.14
CA ASP A 190 -3.93 -0.54 -8.34
C ASP A 190 -4.71 0.69 -7.87
N LEU A 191 -4.25 1.86 -8.31
CA LEU A 191 -4.78 3.12 -7.83
C LEU A 191 -6.17 3.38 -8.40
N ALA A 192 -6.59 2.69 -9.46
CA ALA A 192 -7.94 2.81 -9.99
C ALA A 192 -9.03 2.44 -8.95
N PHE A 193 -8.73 1.58 -7.98
CA PHE A 193 -9.64 1.24 -6.87
C PHE A 193 -9.92 2.42 -5.92
N ILE A 194 -9.21 3.54 -6.05
CA ILE A 194 -9.49 4.77 -5.31
C ILE A 194 -10.63 5.57 -5.96
N SER A 195 -10.93 5.33 -7.25
CA SER A 195 -11.98 6.05 -7.99
C SER A 195 -13.33 5.92 -7.29
N GLY A 196 -14.07 7.02 -7.19
CA GLY A 196 -15.39 7.02 -6.58
C GLY A 196 -15.44 6.81 -5.06
N LEU A 197 -14.31 6.56 -4.39
CA LEU A 197 -14.32 6.37 -2.93
C LEU A 197 -14.69 7.67 -2.21
N PRO A 198 -15.68 7.63 -1.29
CA PRO A 198 -16.03 8.80 -0.48
C PRO A 198 -14.87 9.13 0.46
N LEU A 199 -14.74 10.41 0.77
CA LEU A 199 -13.72 10.90 1.70
C LEU A 199 -14.26 10.77 3.11
N ILE A 200 -13.90 9.70 3.81
CA ILE A 200 -14.35 9.47 5.19
C ILE A 200 -13.10 9.30 6.07
N ASP A 201 -12.89 10.27 6.94
CA ASP A 201 -11.78 10.30 7.90
C ASP A 201 -12.15 9.53 9.17
N ASP A 202 -12.02 8.21 9.10
CA ASP A 202 -12.24 7.32 10.24
C ASP A 202 -11.20 6.21 10.18
N GLU A 203 -10.37 6.06 11.21
CA GLU A 203 -9.31 5.05 11.25
C GLU A 203 -9.81 3.67 11.72
N ASN A 204 -11.01 3.61 12.32
CA ASN A 204 -11.52 2.41 12.97
C ASN A 204 -12.28 1.49 12.03
N ASP A 205 -12.98 2.02 11.03
CA ASP A 205 -13.63 1.18 10.04
C ASP A 205 -12.61 0.54 9.06
N ARG A 206 -12.76 -0.78 8.94
CA ARG A 206 -11.82 -1.65 8.26
C ARG A 206 -12.36 -2.15 6.93
N ARG A 207 -13.50 -1.64 6.48
CA ARG A 207 -14.09 -1.96 5.18
C ARG A 207 -13.27 -1.28 4.09
N VAL A 208 -12.67 -2.10 3.24
CA VAL A 208 -11.84 -1.70 2.12
C VAL A 208 -12.70 -1.25 0.95
N GLY A 209 -12.23 -0.27 0.18
CA GLY A 209 -12.94 0.17 -1.04
C GLY A 209 -14.27 0.87 -0.77
N LEU A 210 -14.52 1.29 0.47
CA LEU A 210 -15.69 2.10 0.82
C LEU A 210 -15.32 3.54 1.18
N ARG A 211 -14.02 3.89 1.20
CA ARG A 211 -13.53 5.25 1.50
C ARG A 211 -12.04 5.45 1.23
N LEU A 212 -11.68 6.70 1.00
CA LEU A 212 -10.32 7.22 1.09
C LEU A 212 -10.01 7.54 2.56
N ALA A 213 -8.95 6.90 3.09
CA ALA A 213 -8.60 6.92 4.49
C ALA A 213 -7.76 8.17 4.87
N THR A 214 -7.41 8.22 6.15
CA THR A 214 -7.46 9.39 7.03
C THR A 214 -6.47 10.51 6.76
N LYS A 215 -6.65 11.64 7.45
CA LYS A 215 -5.67 12.75 7.51
C LYS A 215 -4.43 12.42 8.38
N CYS A 216 -4.15 11.14 8.59
CA CYS A 216 -2.97 10.67 9.29
C CYS A 216 -1.85 10.40 8.29
N PHE A 217 -0.92 11.35 8.23
CA PHE A 217 0.19 11.36 7.27
C PHE A 217 1.44 10.66 7.81
N GLU A 218 1.37 10.03 8.98
CA GLU A 218 2.48 9.25 9.49
C GLU A 218 2.62 7.96 8.67
N PRO A 219 3.84 7.64 8.17
CA PRO A 219 4.07 6.37 7.51
C PRO A 219 3.72 5.20 8.45
N LEU A 220 3.06 4.19 7.92
CA LEU A 220 2.78 2.94 8.62
C LEU A 220 4.08 2.13 8.77
N TYR A 221 4.88 2.47 9.78
CA TYR A 221 6.07 1.72 10.15
C TYR A 221 5.70 0.48 10.95
N VAL A 222 5.51 -0.62 10.22
CA VAL A 222 5.25 -1.93 10.83
C VAL A 222 6.52 -2.50 11.49
N ARG A 223 7.68 -2.11 11.00
CA ARG A 223 9.00 -2.38 11.59
C ARG A 223 9.72 -1.06 11.87
N ALA A 224 10.61 -1.01 12.86
CA ALA A 224 11.55 0.11 13.00
C ALA A 224 12.51 0.16 11.81
N SER A 225 12.99 1.35 11.45
CA SER A 225 13.95 1.51 10.36
C SER A 225 15.31 0.90 10.71
N ASP A 226 16.12 0.55 9.72
CA ASP A 226 17.48 0.03 9.94
C ASP A 226 18.38 1.00 10.71
N ALA A 227 18.25 2.29 10.43
CA ALA A 227 18.96 3.34 11.14
C ALA A 227 18.60 3.34 12.64
N GLU A 228 17.33 3.10 12.97
CA GLU A 228 16.81 3.09 14.32
C GLU A 228 17.16 1.80 15.07
N ILE A 229 17.04 0.64 14.42
CA ILE A 229 17.52 -0.64 14.96
C ILE A 229 19.02 -0.57 15.25
N ASN A 230 19.82 0.00 14.35
CA ASN A 230 21.27 0.16 14.55
C ASN A 230 21.59 1.17 15.65
N ARG A 231 20.80 2.24 15.80
CA ARG A 231 20.95 3.21 16.89
C ARG A 231 20.66 2.56 18.25
N LEU A 232 19.59 1.78 18.36
CA LEU A 232 19.23 1.05 19.58
C LEU A 232 20.29 -0.01 19.95
N LYS A 233 20.80 -0.76 18.97
CA LYS A 233 21.92 -1.69 19.19
C LYS A 233 23.18 -0.99 19.70
N LYS A 234 23.50 0.20 19.18
CA LYS A 234 24.62 1.02 19.66
C LYS A 234 24.41 1.63 21.04
N MET A 235 23.16 1.90 21.43
CA MET A 235 22.82 2.40 22.77
C MET A 235 22.88 1.30 23.83
N ASN A 236 22.36 0.10 23.52
CA ASN A 236 22.44 -1.04 24.44
C ASN A 236 23.87 -1.57 24.58
N GLY A 237 24.65 -1.62 23.49
CA GLY A 237 26.07 -2.01 23.54
C GLY A 237 27.00 -1.01 24.26
N LYS A 238 26.51 0.15 24.69
CA LYS A 238 27.26 1.13 25.52
C LYS A 238 26.91 1.05 27.01
N LEU A 239 25.87 0.31 27.39
CA LEU A 239 25.48 0.10 28.80
C LEU A 239 26.10 -1.18 29.39
N ASP A 240 26.61 -2.07 28.53
CA ASP A 240 27.24 -3.35 28.90
C ASP A 240 28.79 -3.31 28.85
N GLY A 241 29.41 -2.12 28.84
CA GLY A 241 30.87 -1.94 28.82
C GLY A 241 31.32 -0.82 29.74
#